data_AF-A0A7X4IW35-F1
#
_entry.id   AF-A0A7X4IW35-F1
#
_cell.length_a   1.000
_cell.length_b   1.000
_cell.length_c   1.000
_cell.angle_alpha   90.00
_cell.angle_beta   90.00
_cell.angle_gamma   90.00
#
_symmetry.space_group_name_H-M   'P 1'
#
loop_
_entity.id
_entity.type
_entity.pdbx_description
1 polymer ?
#
loop_
_entity_poly.entity_id
_entity_poly.type
_entity_poly.pdbx_seq_one_letter_code
_entity_poly.pdbx_strand_id
1 'polypeptide(L)' 'SLHGSLAFTGVGHATDRAVILGLAGFAPDTYDMARAEAVLEDVRKEKRVTPDGLDPLSFDPEADLRFDYDT' A
#
# COMPACT_ATOMS: atom_id res chain seq x y z
N SER A 1 -9.31 -7.53 5.25
CA SER A 1 -8.55 -7.73 6.50
C SER A 1 -7.39 -8.67 6.25
N LEU A 2 -6.16 -8.16 6.35
CA LEU A 2 -4.93 -8.96 6.30
C LEU A 2 -4.73 -9.60 7.69
N HIS A 3 -4.57 -10.91 7.73
CA HIS A 3 -4.33 -11.65 8.98
C HIS A 3 -2.98 -12.38 8.89
N GLY A 4 -2.15 -12.21 9.93
CA GLY A 4 -1.09 -13.16 10.30
C GLY A 4 0.36 -12.84 9.92
N SER A 5 1.19 -12.66 10.97
CA SER A 5 2.63 -12.99 11.08
C SER A 5 3.67 -12.26 10.21
N LEU A 6 3.62 -10.93 10.14
CA LEU A 6 4.77 -10.09 9.73
C LEU A 6 4.92 -8.84 10.61
N ALA A 7 4.54 -8.95 11.89
CA ALA A 7 4.25 -7.81 12.75
C ALA A 7 5.32 -7.47 13.81
N PHE A 8 6.60 -7.81 13.65
CA PHE A 8 7.54 -7.67 14.79
C PHE A 8 8.86 -6.88 14.59
N THR A 9 9.07 -6.14 13.51
CA THR A 9 10.26 -5.25 13.42
C THR A 9 10.02 -3.86 12.79
N GLY A 10 8.79 -3.33 12.78
CA GLY A 10 8.53 -1.98 12.26
C GLY A 10 7.04 -1.64 12.07
N VAL A 11 6.22 -1.96 13.06
CA VAL A 11 4.75 -2.00 12.96
C VAL A 11 4.16 -0.63 12.59
N GLY A 12 3.41 -0.60 11.48
CA GLY A 12 2.61 0.53 11.01
C GLY A 12 3.03 1.07 9.64
N HIS A 13 4.34 1.16 9.36
CA HIS A 13 4.88 1.96 8.24
C HIS A 13 5.52 1.17 7.09
N ALA A 14 5.88 -0.10 7.26
CA ALA A 14 6.43 -0.89 6.15
C ALA A 14 5.34 -1.74 5.46
N THR A 15 4.39 -2.25 6.24
CA THR A 15 3.33 -3.15 5.76
C THR A 15 2.25 -2.39 4.98
N ASP A 16 1.89 -1.19 5.42
CA ASP A 16 0.98 -0.28 4.68
C ASP A 16 1.53 0.06 3.31
N ARG A 17 2.80 0.46 3.25
CA ARG A 17 3.48 0.82 2.01
C ARG A 17 3.52 -0.37 1.04
N ALA A 18 3.86 -1.56 1.54
CA ALA A 18 3.89 -2.76 0.71
C ALA A 18 2.51 -3.09 0.11
N VAL A 19 1.43 -2.96 0.90
CA VAL A 19 0.06 -3.19 0.41
C VAL A 19 -0.34 -2.17 -0.64
N ILE A 20 -0.11 -0.88 -0.37
CA ILE A 20 -0.46 0.20 -1.30
C ILE A 20 0.31 0.07 -2.61
N LEU A 21 1.62 -0.19 -2.53
CA LEU A 21 2.47 -0.36 -3.71
C LEU A 21 2.08 -1.61 -4.51
N GLY A 22 1.73 -2.71 -3.83
CA GLY A 22 1.20 -3.90 -4.49
C GLY A 22 -0.10 -3.63 -5.25
N LEU A 23 -1.03 -2.86 -4.64
CA LEU A 23 -2.27 -2.42 -5.31
C LEU A 23 -1.99 -1.47 -6.49
N ALA A 24 -0.92 -0.69 -6.42
CA ALA A 24 -0.45 0.18 -7.50
C ALA A 24 0.42 -0.55 -8.55
N GLY A 25 0.54 -1.89 -8.46
CA GLY A 25 1.24 -2.71 -9.48
C GLY A 25 2.75 -2.86 -9.28
N PHE A 26 3.32 -2.48 -8.12
CA PHE A 26 4.74 -2.68 -7.86
C PHE A 26 5.04 -4.14 -7.51
N ALA A 27 6.05 -4.70 -8.17
CA ALA A 27 6.64 -5.98 -7.82
C ALA A 27 7.98 -5.77 -7.07
N PRO A 28 8.33 -6.64 -6.09
CA PRO A 28 9.59 -6.55 -5.35
C PRO A 28 10.81 -6.61 -6.26
N ASP A 29 10.75 -7.43 -7.30
CA ASP A 29 11.85 -7.69 -8.23
C ASP A 29 12.21 -6.46 -9.09
N THR A 30 11.27 -5.53 -9.23
CA THR A 30 11.41 -4.28 -9.99
C THR A 30 11.26 -3.05 -9.09
N TYR A 31 11.55 -3.20 -7.79
CA TYR A 31 11.34 -2.14 -6.82
C TYR A 31 12.28 -0.95 -7.07
N ASP A 32 11.69 0.18 -7.44
CA ASP A 32 12.34 1.49 -7.49
C ASP A 32 11.85 2.33 -6.31
N MET A 33 12.75 2.68 -5.40
CA MET A 33 12.43 3.42 -4.19
C MET A 33 11.88 4.83 -4.50
N ALA A 34 12.46 5.54 -5.47
CA ALA A 34 12.03 6.90 -5.78
C ALA A 34 10.64 6.91 -6.40
N ARG A 35 10.37 5.96 -7.30
CA ARG A 35 9.06 5.78 -7.91
C ARG A 35 8.02 5.32 -6.87
N ALA A 36 8.41 4.47 -5.93
CA ALA A 36 7.54 4.01 -4.86
C ALA A 36 7.13 5.16 -3.93
N GLU A 37 8.05 6.05 -3.53
CA GLU A 37 7.71 7.22 -2.72
C GLU A 37 6.75 8.16 -3.45
N ALA A 38 6.99 8.43 -4.74
CA ALA A 38 6.11 9.28 -5.54
C ALA A 38 4.68 8.72 -5.58
N VAL A 39 4.54 7.42 -5.84
CA VAL A 39 3.21 6.77 -5.89
C VAL A 39 2.53 6.78 -4.53
N LEU A 40 3.26 6.56 -3.43
CA LEU A 40 2.68 6.64 -2.09
C LEU A 40 2.16 8.04 -1.78
N GLU A 41 2.87 9.09 -2.20
CA GLU A 41 2.38 10.47 -2.07
C GLU A 41 1.14 10.73 -2.93
N ASP A 42 1.13 10.27 -4.18
CA ASP A 42 0.02 10.47 -5.10
C ASP A 42 -1.23 9.76 -4.59
N VAL A 43 -1.12 8.51 -4.12
CA VAL A 43 -2.24 7.77 -3.53
C VAL A 43 -2.79 8.50 -2.29
N ARG A 44 -1.93 9.08 -1.44
CA ARG A 44 -2.37 9.86 -0.26
C ARG A 44 -3.10 11.15 -0.65
N LYS A 45 -2.67 11.82 -1.72
CA LYS A 45 -3.27 13.09 -2.18
C LYS A 45 -4.56 12.86 -2.96
N GLU A 46 -4.54 11.89 -3.87
CA GLU A 46 -5.62 11.65 -4.83
C GLU A 46 -6.65 10.65 -4.34
N LYS A 47 -6.31 9.85 -3.31
CA LYS A 47 -7.17 8.78 -2.77
C LYS A 47 -7.60 7.78 -3.85
N ARG A 48 -6.66 7.44 -4.74
CA ARG A 48 -6.86 6.49 -5.83
C ARG A 48 -5.61 5.63 -6.05
N VAL A 49 -5.78 4.43 -6.57
CA VAL A 49 -4.71 3.59 -7.14
C VAL A 49 -4.99 3.28 -8.61
N THR A 50 -3.93 3.08 -9.39
CA THR A 50 -4.02 2.76 -10.83
C THR A 50 -3.23 1.48 -11.12
N PRO A 51 -3.81 0.30 -10.85
CA PRO A 51 -3.17 -0.97 -11.20
C PRO A 51 -3.08 -1.15 -12.71
N ASP A 52 -2.03 -1.80 -13.19
CA ASP A 52 -1.89 -2.12 -14.61
C ASP A 52 -3.05 -3.00 -15.10
N GLY A 53 -3.67 -2.59 -16.21
CA GLY A 53 -4.78 -3.33 -16.83
C GLY A 53 -6.15 -3.12 -16.17
N LEU A 54 -6.26 -2.22 -15.21
CA LEU A 54 -7.52 -1.82 -14.58
C LEU A 54 -7.75 -0.31 -14.69
N ASP A 55 -9.02 0.09 -14.68
CA ASP A 55 -9.38 1.50 -14.53
C ASP A 55 -8.98 1.99 -13.12
N PRO A 56 -8.75 3.31 -12.93
CA PRO A 56 -8.44 3.87 -11.62
C PRO A 56 -9.48 3.50 -10.56
N LEU A 57 -9.00 3.04 -9.40
CA LEU A 57 -9.82 2.62 -8.28
C LEU A 57 -9.74 3.65 -7.15
N SER A 58 -10.88 3.97 -6.53
CA SER A 58 -10.90 4.76 -5.31
C SER A 58 -10.26 3.96 -4.18
N PHE A 59 -9.31 4.56 -3.48
CA PHE A 59 -8.63 3.95 -2.34
C PHE A 59 -8.07 5.06 -1.45
N ASP A 60 -8.68 5.23 -0.27
CA ASP A 60 -8.21 6.11 0.79
C ASP A 60 -7.43 5.28 1.82
N PRO A 61 -6.08 5.38 1.86
CA PRO A 61 -5.28 4.60 2.80
C PRO A 61 -5.70 4.76 4.27
N GLU A 62 -6.22 5.92 4.67
CA GLU A 62 -6.59 6.17 6.07
C GLU A 62 -7.96 5.54 6.42
N ALA A 63 -8.87 5.45 5.46
CA ALA A 63 -10.22 4.91 5.68
C ALA A 63 -10.33 3.41 5.35
N ASP A 64 -9.64 2.99 4.28
CA ASP A 64 -9.80 1.68 3.65
C ASP A 64 -8.75 0.65 4.12
N LEU A 65 -7.61 1.11 4.64
CA LEU A 65 -6.57 0.24 5.18
C LEU A 65 -6.64 0.16 6.71
N ARG A 66 -7.44 -0.80 7.20
CA ARG A 66 -7.51 -1.12 8.63
C ARG A 66 -6.65 -2.33 8.95
N PHE A 67 -5.69 -2.13 9.84
CA PHE A 67 -4.94 -3.22 10.45
C PHE A 67 -5.67 -3.69 11.70
N ASP A 68 -6.18 -4.92 11.65
CA ASP A 68 -6.70 -5.57 12.85
C ASP A 68 -5.53 -6.22 13.59
N TYR A 69 -5.11 -5.59 14.68
CA TYR A 69 -4.14 -6.14 15.62
C TYR A 69 -4.91 -6.80 16.76
N ASP A 70 -5.71 -7.81 16.44
CA ASP A 70 -6.47 -8.50 17.47
C ASP A 70 -5.51 -9.21 18.45
N THR A 71 -5.78 -8.97 19.73
CA THR A 71 -5.05 -9.45 20.93
C THR A 71 -5.64 -10.77 21.41
#